data_AF-A0A955XFM6-F1
#
_entry.id   AF-A0A955XFM6-F1
#
_cell.length_a   1.000
_cell.length_b   1.000
_cell.length_c   1.000
_cell.angle_alpha   90.00
_cell.angle_beta   90.00
_cell.angle_gamma   90.00
#
_symmetry.space_group_name_H-M   'P 1'
#
loop_
_entity.id
_entity.type
_entity.pdbx_description
1 polymer ?
#
loop_
_entity_poly.entity_id
_entity_poly.type
_entity_poly.pdbx_seq_one_letter_code
_entity_poly.pdbx_strand_id
1 'polypeptide(L)'
;MAEFDPAALRAKGETFRLLDPTCGSGHFLLGSFERLFERRLRAEPGLEVRAAASKALGAVYGADVNPYAVAIARFRLVLAFVEKGGGRRIGEVPRVEVNVVVADSLLHNPQLEQTTFAGLEGQSVRDWQGDEFALEDEEAARNVLHRRYAAVVGNPPYITVKDKVLRERYRGMYRSAAGKYSVAVPFTERFFHLA
;
A
#
# COMPACT_ATOMS: atom_id res chain seq x y z
N MET A 1 25.39 -0.69 -9.27
CA MET A 1 24.13 -0.94 -8.55
C MET A 1 24.40 -2.06 -7.58
N ALA A 2 24.20 -1.87 -6.27
CA ALA A 2 24.35 -2.96 -5.32
C ALA A 2 23.26 -4.01 -5.61
N GLU A 3 23.67 -5.27 -5.74
CA GLU A 3 22.77 -6.41 -5.91
C GLU A 3 21.87 -6.51 -4.67
N PHE A 4 20.55 -6.66 -4.88
CA PHE A 4 19.60 -6.80 -3.79
C PHE A 4 19.92 -8.09 -3.01
N ASP A 5 20.46 -7.94 -1.79
CA ASP A 5 20.77 -9.06 -0.90
C ASP A 5 19.73 -9.19 0.23
N PRO A 6 18.70 -10.03 0.03
CA PRO A 6 17.71 -10.30 1.07
C PRO A 6 18.29 -11.04 2.28
N ALA A 7 19.54 -11.53 2.27
CA ALA A 7 20.21 -12.11 3.44
C ALA A 7 20.75 -11.03 4.38
N ALA A 8 21.30 -9.93 3.86
CA ALA A 8 21.69 -8.77 4.66
C ALA A 8 20.50 -8.11 5.39
N LEU A 9 19.32 -8.03 4.74
CA LEU A 9 18.09 -7.55 5.39
C LEU A 9 17.64 -8.47 6.55
N ARG A 10 17.85 -9.80 6.41
CA ARG A 10 17.59 -10.78 7.47
C ARG A 10 18.57 -10.62 8.65
N ALA A 11 19.84 -10.33 8.38
CA ALA A 11 20.88 -10.19 9.40
C ALA A 11 20.72 -8.93 10.28
N LYS A 12 20.06 -7.89 9.75
CA LYS A 12 19.84 -6.61 10.47
C LYS A 12 18.63 -6.63 11.40
N GLY A 13 17.84 -7.70 11.45
CA GLY A 13 16.63 -7.76 12.28
C GLY A 13 15.51 -6.81 11.83
N GLU A 14 15.65 -6.18 10.66
CA GLU A 14 14.59 -5.35 10.10
C GLU A 14 13.42 -6.24 9.68
N THR A 15 12.22 -5.88 10.15
CA THR A 15 10.98 -6.53 9.72
C THR A 15 10.78 -6.23 8.24
N PHE A 16 11.12 -7.19 7.37
CA PHE A 16 10.82 -7.14 5.94
C PHE A 16 9.33 -6.79 5.77
N ARG A 17 9.06 -5.63 5.17
CA ARG A 17 7.72 -5.15 4.85
C ARG A 17 7.60 -4.93 3.36
N LEU A 18 6.43 -5.24 2.82
CA LEU A 18 6.08 -5.03 1.42
C LEU A 18 4.85 -4.12 1.34
N LEU A 19 4.86 -3.24 0.34
CA LEU A 19 3.73 -2.38 -0.01
C LEU A 19 3.26 -2.65 -1.45
N ASP A 20 1.95 -2.67 -1.65
CA ASP A 20 1.32 -2.40 -2.96
C ASP A 20 0.50 -1.10 -2.89
N PRO A 21 0.97 0.02 -3.48
CA PRO A 21 0.29 1.31 -3.41
C PRO A 21 -0.86 1.44 -4.44
N THR A 22 -1.17 0.36 -5.17
CA THR A 22 -2.26 0.24 -6.15
C THR A 22 -2.92 -1.13 -6.02
N CYS A 23 -3.28 -1.50 -4.80
CA CYS A 23 -3.47 -2.90 -4.46
C CYS A 23 -4.69 -3.55 -5.10
N GLY A 24 -5.65 -2.75 -5.58
CA GLY A 24 -6.93 -3.23 -6.07
C GLY A 24 -7.56 -4.21 -5.09
N SER A 25 -7.94 -5.39 -5.59
CA SER A 25 -8.52 -6.47 -4.77
C SER A 25 -7.50 -7.30 -3.98
N GLY A 26 -6.23 -6.90 -3.92
CA GLY A 26 -5.20 -7.47 -3.05
C GLY A 26 -4.46 -8.69 -3.59
N HIS A 27 -4.35 -8.87 -4.91
CA HIS A 27 -3.69 -10.05 -5.49
C HIS A 27 -2.21 -10.16 -5.09
N PHE A 28 -1.43 -9.08 -5.25
CA PHE A 28 -0.04 -9.06 -4.79
C PHE A 28 0.08 -9.16 -3.27
N LEU A 29 -0.87 -8.58 -2.52
CA LEU A 29 -0.89 -8.66 -1.06
C LEU A 29 -1.05 -10.10 -0.57
N LEU A 30 -1.96 -10.86 -1.16
CA LEU A 30 -2.17 -12.29 -0.86
C LEU A 30 -0.93 -13.13 -1.18
N GLY A 31 -0.39 -12.98 -2.39
CA GLY A 31 0.81 -13.71 -2.79
C GLY A 31 2.03 -13.37 -1.93
N SER A 32 2.09 -12.14 -1.41
CA SER A 32 3.13 -11.69 -0.47
C SER A 32 2.93 -12.29 0.92
N PHE A 33 1.69 -12.26 1.44
CA PHE A 33 1.32 -12.88 2.71
C PHE A 33 1.70 -14.36 2.74
N GLU A 34 1.31 -15.12 1.72
CA GLU A 34 1.60 -16.56 1.62
C GLU A 34 3.11 -16.83 1.61
N ARG A 35 3.86 -16.11 0.77
CA ARG A 35 5.32 -16.25 0.68
C ARG A 35 6.01 -15.93 1.99
N LEU A 36 5.57 -14.88 2.69
CA LEU A 36 6.14 -14.47 3.98
C LEU A 36 5.81 -15.47 5.08
N PHE A 37 4.58 -15.96 5.12
CA PHE A 37 4.13 -17.00 6.04
C PHE A 37 4.98 -18.27 5.90
N GLU A 38 5.09 -18.81 4.69
CA GLU A 38 5.88 -20.02 4.46
C GLU A 38 7.37 -19.83 4.77
N ARG A 39 7.91 -18.66 4.42
CA ARG A 39 9.31 -18.33 4.72
C ARG A 39 9.56 -18.25 6.21
N ARG A 40 8.62 -17.73 7.02
CA ARG A 40 8.72 -17.71 8.48
C ARG A 40 8.76 -19.12 9.06
N LEU A 41 7.85 -20.00 8.62
CA LEU A 41 7.85 -21.39 9.08
C LEU A 41 9.15 -22.13 8.74
N ARG A 42 9.74 -21.87 7.56
CA ARG A 42 11.04 -22.46 7.19
C ARG A 42 12.22 -21.87 7.97
N ALA A 43 12.18 -20.57 8.30
CA ALA A 43 13.27 -19.88 8.96
C ALA A 43 13.29 -20.07 10.49
N GLU A 44 12.12 -20.29 11.11
CA GLU A 44 11.95 -20.47 12.56
C GLU A 44 11.25 -21.83 12.83
N PRO A 45 11.96 -22.98 12.76
CA PRO A 45 11.38 -24.28 13.07
C PRO A 45 10.77 -24.30 14.47
N GLY A 46 9.52 -24.75 14.61
CA GLY A 46 8.80 -24.77 15.88
C GLY A 46 8.04 -23.49 16.22
N LEU A 47 8.10 -22.44 15.37
CA LEU A 47 7.24 -21.28 15.50
C LEU A 47 5.77 -21.70 15.38
N GLU A 48 4.94 -21.22 16.29
CA GLU A 48 3.50 -21.46 16.26
C GLU A 48 2.88 -20.89 14.98
N VAL A 49 2.00 -21.66 14.35
CA VAL A 49 1.49 -21.39 13.00
C VAL A 49 0.75 -20.06 12.92
N ARG A 50 -0.10 -19.76 13.90
CA ARG A 50 -0.82 -18.49 13.97
C ARG A 50 0.13 -17.32 14.23
N ALA A 51 1.17 -17.48 15.03
CA ALA A 51 2.21 -16.48 15.21
C ALA A 51 2.96 -16.19 13.89
N ALA A 52 3.25 -17.21 13.09
CA ALA A 52 3.82 -17.04 11.75
C ALA A 52 2.87 -16.26 10.83
N ALA A 53 1.57 -16.60 10.84
CA ALA A 53 0.55 -15.91 10.07
C ALA A 53 0.40 -14.43 10.51
N SER A 54 0.41 -14.15 11.82
CA SER A 54 0.29 -12.80 12.36
C SER A 54 1.48 -11.94 11.96
N LYS A 55 2.70 -12.48 12.09
CA LYS A 55 3.94 -11.80 11.65
C LYS A 55 3.93 -11.54 10.14
N ALA A 56 3.40 -12.48 9.33
CA ALA A 56 3.31 -12.30 7.88
C ALA A 56 2.27 -11.24 7.49
N LEU A 57 1.08 -11.28 8.09
CA LEU A 57 0.02 -10.30 7.83
C LEU A 57 0.46 -8.88 8.22
N GLY A 58 1.11 -8.73 9.38
CA GLY A 58 1.66 -7.45 9.84
C GLY A 58 2.80 -6.89 8.98
N ALA A 59 3.33 -7.67 8.04
CA ALA A 59 4.38 -7.25 7.11
C ALA A 59 3.84 -6.83 5.72
N VAL A 60 2.54 -7.00 5.47
CA VAL A 60 1.90 -6.70 4.19
C VAL A 60 1.08 -5.42 4.31
N TYR A 61 1.35 -4.49 3.39
CA TYR A 61 0.72 -3.17 3.35
C TYR A 61 0.12 -2.91 1.97
N GLY A 62 -1.00 -2.22 1.93
CA GLY A 62 -1.67 -1.88 0.68
C GLY A 62 -2.35 -0.52 0.72
N ALA A 63 -2.48 0.11 -0.43
CA ALA A 63 -3.33 1.28 -0.61
C ALA A 63 -4.04 1.20 -1.96
N ASP A 64 -5.29 1.65 -2.00
CA ASP A 64 -6.02 1.88 -3.24
C ASP A 64 -6.99 3.04 -3.06
N VAL A 65 -7.26 3.79 -4.13
CA VAL A 65 -8.22 4.90 -4.08
C VAL A 65 -9.66 4.39 -3.99
N ASN A 66 -9.93 3.17 -4.48
CA ASN A 66 -11.26 2.59 -4.48
C ASN A 66 -11.57 1.84 -3.16
N PRO A 67 -12.54 2.31 -2.36
CA PRO A 67 -12.87 1.73 -1.06
C PRO A 67 -13.45 0.32 -1.16
N TYR A 68 -14.14 -0.01 -2.25
CA TYR A 68 -14.64 -1.37 -2.49
C TYR A 68 -13.48 -2.34 -2.74
N ALA A 69 -12.47 -1.91 -3.50
CA ALA A 69 -11.27 -2.70 -3.75
C ALA A 69 -10.52 -2.97 -2.44
N VAL A 70 -10.33 -1.93 -1.61
CA VAL A 70 -9.75 -2.04 -0.26
C VAL A 70 -10.55 -3.00 0.62
N ALA A 71 -11.88 -2.90 0.65
CA ALA A 71 -12.72 -3.80 1.44
C ALA A 71 -12.55 -5.26 1.01
N ILE A 72 -12.52 -5.53 -0.31
CA ILE A 72 -12.28 -6.87 -0.87
C ILE A 72 -10.88 -7.37 -0.50
N ALA A 73 -9.85 -6.54 -0.64
CA ALA A 73 -8.47 -6.90 -0.30
C ALA A 73 -8.34 -7.27 1.19
N ARG A 74 -8.92 -6.46 2.08
CA ARG A 74 -8.94 -6.72 3.53
C ARG A 74 -9.66 -8.01 3.85
N PHE A 75 -10.83 -8.24 3.27
CA PHE A 75 -11.60 -9.46 3.49
C PHE A 75 -10.82 -10.71 3.04
N ARG A 76 -10.22 -10.68 1.85
CA ARG A 76 -9.43 -11.81 1.33
C ARG A 76 -8.20 -12.09 2.20
N LEU A 77 -7.51 -11.05 2.69
CA LEU A 77 -6.39 -11.21 3.61
C LEU A 77 -6.81 -11.84 4.94
N VAL A 78 -7.97 -11.45 5.48
CA VAL A 78 -8.53 -12.07 6.69
C VAL A 78 -8.84 -13.55 6.45
N LEU A 79 -9.47 -13.90 5.32
CA LEU A 79 -9.73 -15.31 4.97
C LEU A 79 -8.44 -16.13 4.86
N ALA A 80 -7.43 -15.60 4.15
CA ALA A 80 -6.14 -16.26 4.02
C ALA A 80 -5.45 -16.42 5.39
N PHE A 81 -5.56 -15.42 6.27
CA PHE A 81 -5.07 -15.51 7.64
C PHE A 81 -5.78 -16.60 8.45
N VAL A 82 -7.11 -16.68 8.36
CA VAL A 82 -7.92 -17.72 9.05
C VAL A 82 -7.50 -19.11 8.58
N GLU A 83 -7.40 -19.29 7.26
CA GLU A 83 -7.01 -20.55 6.62
C GLU A 83 -5.61 -21.00 7.08
N LYS A 84 -4.62 -20.11 6.99
CA LYS A 84 -3.23 -20.44 7.38
C LYS A 84 -3.05 -20.57 8.88
N GLY A 85 -3.75 -19.77 9.68
CA GLY A 85 -3.67 -19.78 11.15
C GLY A 85 -4.40 -20.94 11.83
N GLY A 86 -5.01 -21.86 11.07
CA GLY A 86 -5.70 -23.04 11.58
C GLY A 86 -7.07 -22.74 12.21
N GLY A 87 -7.64 -21.56 11.95
CA GLY A 87 -9.02 -21.26 12.36
C GLY A 87 -10.01 -21.97 11.45
N ARG A 88 -11.06 -22.59 12.02
CA ARG A 88 -12.13 -23.21 11.23
C ARG A 88 -13.33 -22.30 11.04
N ARG A 89 -13.44 -21.24 11.88
CA ARG A 89 -14.53 -20.27 11.86
C ARG A 89 -13.99 -18.86 12.06
N ILE A 90 -14.56 -17.89 11.35
CA ILE A 90 -14.19 -16.47 11.47
C ILE A 90 -14.39 -15.97 12.92
N GLY A 91 -15.43 -16.43 13.62
CA GLY A 91 -15.71 -16.04 15.01
C GLY A 91 -14.68 -16.53 16.04
N GLU A 92 -13.82 -17.48 15.69
CA GLU A 92 -12.74 -17.99 16.55
C GLU A 92 -11.42 -17.24 16.34
N VAL A 93 -11.38 -16.35 15.36
CA VAL A 93 -10.16 -15.64 14.98
C VAL A 93 -10.10 -14.32 15.74
N PRO A 94 -8.99 -14.02 16.44
CA PRO A 94 -8.82 -12.74 17.10
C PRO A 94 -8.93 -11.62 16.06
N ARG A 95 -9.34 -10.43 16.49
CA ARG A 95 -9.29 -9.25 15.62
C ARG A 95 -7.86 -9.08 15.12
N VAL A 96 -7.71 -9.11 13.81
CA VAL A 96 -6.43 -8.87 13.13
C VAL A 96 -6.45 -7.49 12.51
N GLU A 97 -5.35 -6.78 12.69
CA GLU A 97 -5.13 -5.52 11.99
C GLU A 97 -4.61 -5.82 10.59
N VAL A 98 -5.25 -5.22 9.59
CA VAL A 98 -4.87 -5.33 8.19
C VAL A 98 -4.43 -3.96 7.72
N ASN A 99 -3.18 -3.84 7.28
CA ASN A 99 -2.57 -2.57 6.88
C ASN A 99 -2.94 -2.16 5.44
N VAL A 100 -4.24 -2.19 5.11
CA VAL A 100 -4.74 -1.80 3.79
C VAL A 100 -5.71 -0.63 3.93
N VAL A 101 -5.37 0.47 3.27
CA VAL A 101 -6.03 1.78 3.46
C VAL A 101 -6.64 2.28 2.15
N VAL A 102 -7.72 3.06 2.29
CA VAL A 102 -8.25 3.86 1.17
C VAL A 102 -7.42 5.12 1.09
N ALA A 103 -6.69 5.32 -0.01
CA ALA A 103 -5.84 6.49 -0.19
C ALA A 103 -5.39 6.66 -1.64
N ASP A 104 -5.19 7.92 -2.04
CA ASP A 104 -4.43 8.24 -3.25
C ASP A 104 -2.92 8.25 -2.96
N SER A 105 -2.28 7.14 -3.31
CA SER A 105 -0.84 6.94 -3.15
C SER A 105 0.06 7.99 -3.82
N LEU A 106 -0.43 8.70 -4.84
CA LEU A 106 0.32 9.79 -5.47
C LEU A 106 0.22 11.09 -4.66
N LEU A 107 -0.90 11.35 -3.99
CA LEU A 107 -1.08 12.55 -3.17
C LEU A 107 -0.40 12.44 -1.79
N HIS A 108 -0.24 11.23 -1.26
CA HIS A 108 0.46 10.98 0.00
C HIS A 108 1.95 10.78 -0.22
N ASN A 109 2.70 11.86 -0.43
CA ASN A 109 4.15 11.83 -0.63
C ASN A 109 4.84 12.95 0.17
N PRO A 110 5.51 12.63 1.29
CA PRO A 110 6.11 13.64 2.15
C PRO A 110 7.42 14.22 1.60
N GLN A 111 8.08 13.52 0.67
CA GLN A 111 9.35 13.99 0.07
C GLN A 111 9.15 15.13 -0.93
N LEU A 112 7.92 15.27 -1.42
CA LEU A 112 7.51 16.26 -2.39
C LEU A 112 6.51 17.14 -1.66
N GLU A 113 7.02 17.90 -0.66
CA GLU A 113 6.24 18.89 0.09
C GLU A 113 5.34 19.67 -0.85
N GLN A 114 4.14 20.01 -0.37
CA GLN A 114 3.17 20.85 -1.07
C GLN A 114 3.67 22.31 -1.19
N THR A 115 4.90 22.51 -1.67
CA THR A 115 5.40 23.82 -2.03
C THR A 115 4.46 24.39 -3.09
N THR A 116 3.74 25.44 -2.68
CA THR A 116 2.91 26.35 -3.50
C THR A 116 1.60 25.81 -4.08
N PHE A 117 0.56 25.69 -3.25
CA PHE A 117 -0.84 25.92 -3.68
C PHE A 117 -1.59 26.92 -2.78
N ALA A 118 -0.87 27.81 -2.09
CA ALA A 118 -1.45 28.95 -1.37
C ALA A 118 -2.10 30.01 -2.29
N GLY A 119 -2.32 29.72 -3.57
CA GLY A 119 -2.79 30.68 -4.59
C GLY A 119 -4.06 30.28 -5.36
N LEU A 120 -4.74 29.19 -4.99
CA LEU A 120 -6.09 28.92 -5.49
C LEU A 120 -7.09 29.20 -4.36
N GLU A 121 -7.38 30.49 -4.16
CA GLU A 121 -8.53 30.89 -3.35
C GLU A 121 -9.82 30.30 -3.95
N GLY A 122 -10.60 29.60 -3.13
CA GLY A 122 -12.03 29.43 -3.37
C GLY A 122 -12.55 28.02 -3.71
N GLN A 123 -11.72 26.97 -3.73
CA GLN A 123 -12.25 25.60 -3.87
C GLN A 123 -11.54 24.67 -2.89
N SER A 124 -12.25 24.26 -1.84
CA SER A 124 -11.68 23.34 -0.87
C SER A 124 -11.49 21.98 -1.54
N VAL A 125 -10.39 21.30 -1.21
CA VAL A 125 -10.09 19.93 -1.69
C VAL A 125 -11.25 18.97 -1.37
N ARG A 126 -12.07 19.29 -0.36
CA ARG A 126 -13.27 18.55 0.04
C ARG A 126 -14.44 18.65 -0.94
N ASP A 127 -14.54 19.71 -1.74
CA ASP A 127 -15.72 19.94 -2.58
C ASP A 127 -15.72 19.12 -3.88
N TRP A 128 -14.56 18.57 -4.27
CA TRP A 128 -14.38 17.73 -5.48
C TRP A 128 -14.00 16.29 -5.16
N GLN A 129 -13.66 16.02 -3.90
CA GLN A 129 -13.46 14.68 -3.36
C GLN A 129 -14.84 14.01 -3.29
N GLY A 130 -15.24 13.28 -4.32
CA GLY A 130 -16.45 12.46 -4.27
C GLY A 130 -16.46 11.53 -3.05
N ASP A 131 -17.62 10.94 -2.72
CA ASP A 131 -17.85 10.09 -1.53
C ASP A 131 -16.77 9.01 -1.28
N GLU A 132 -15.98 8.67 -2.30
CA GLU A 132 -14.83 7.77 -2.28
C GLU A 132 -13.70 8.21 -1.31
N PHE A 133 -13.47 9.52 -1.15
CA PHE A 133 -12.49 10.09 -0.20
C PHE A 133 -13.06 10.30 1.21
N ALA A 134 -14.38 10.20 1.40
CA ALA A 134 -14.99 10.30 2.74
C ALA A 134 -14.62 9.10 3.63
N LEU A 135 -14.10 8.02 3.03
CA LEU A 135 -13.65 6.80 3.71
C LEU A 135 -12.13 6.78 3.95
N GLU A 136 -11.41 7.80 3.51
CA GLU A 136 -9.98 7.93 3.74
C GLU A 136 -9.71 8.32 5.20
N ASP A 137 -8.99 7.47 5.91
CA ASP A 137 -8.38 7.78 7.20
C ASP A 137 -6.98 8.36 6.93
N GLU A 138 -6.85 9.68 7.05
CA GLU A 138 -5.62 10.39 6.72
C GLU A 138 -4.43 9.95 7.59
N GLU A 139 -4.67 9.60 8.85
CA GLU A 139 -3.61 9.12 9.74
C GLU A 139 -3.15 7.72 9.31
N ALA A 140 -4.10 6.82 9.02
CA ALA A 140 -3.78 5.50 8.50
C ALA A 140 -3.07 5.58 7.14
N ALA A 141 -3.51 6.47 6.24
CA ALA A 141 -2.88 6.69 4.94
C ALA A 141 -1.43 7.14 5.09
N ARG A 142 -1.14 8.13 5.96
CA ARG A 142 0.24 8.55 6.26
C ARG A 142 1.06 7.43 6.87
N ASN A 143 0.50 6.67 7.82
CA ASN A 143 1.17 5.54 8.45
C ASN A 143 1.59 4.44 7.45
N VAL A 144 0.88 4.31 6.33
CA VAL A 144 1.25 3.41 5.23
C VAL A 144 2.20 4.11 4.25
N LEU A 145 1.82 5.26 3.71
CA LEU A 145 2.45 5.82 2.51
C LEU A 145 3.64 6.75 2.79
N HIS A 146 3.88 7.16 4.03
CA HIS A 146 5.03 8.02 4.38
C HIS A 146 6.28 7.22 4.80
N ARG A 147 6.24 5.89 4.68
CA ARG A 147 7.32 4.98 5.09
C ARG A 147 8.04 4.40 3.89
N ARG A 148 9.21 3.79 4.15
CA ARG A 148 9.93 2.97 3.17
C ARG A 148 9.71 1.48 3.40
N TYR A 149 9.76 0.73 2.31
CA TYR A 149 9.49 -0.70 2.26
C TYR A 149 10.64 -1.46 1.61
N ALA A 150 10.88 -2.68 2.08
CA ALA A 150 11.92 -3.53 1.50
C ALA A 150 11.57 -3.99 0.08
N ALA A 151 10.28 -3.97 -0.27
CA ALA A 151 9.78 -4.23 -1.60
C ALA A 151 8.50 -3.41 -1.84
N VAL A 152 8.40 -2.80 -3.01
CA VAL A 152 7.18 -2.15 -3.51
C VAL A 152 6.79 -2.85 -4.79
N VAL A 153 5.55 -3.33 -4.86
CA VAL A 153 4.98 -4.03 -6.02
C VAL A 153 3.68 -3.35 -6.41
N GLY A 154 3.12 -3.69 -7.56
CA GLY A 154 1.80 -3.20 -7.93
C GLY A 154 1.60 -3.20 -9.44
N ASN A 155 0.34 -3.00 -9.83
CA ASN A 155 -0.06 -2.85 -11.22
C ASN A 155 -0.85 -1.54 -11.34
N PRO A 156 -0.15 -0.40 -11.57
CA PRO A 156 -0.80 0.90 -11.56
C PRO A 156 -1.79 1.06 -12.72
N PRO A 157 -2.75 1.99 -12.61
CA PRO A 157 -3.76 2.20 -13.64
C PRO A 157 -3.16 2.81 -14.93
N TYR A 158 -3.46 2.20 -16.08
CA TYR A 158 -2.99 2.65 -17.40
C TYR A 158 -3.96 3.65 -18.06
N ILE A 159 -4.33 4.69 -17.32
CA ILE A 159 -5.30 5.72 -17.76
C ILE A 159 -4.65 7.10 -17.76
N THR A 160 -5.29 8.07 -18.41
CA THR A 160 -4.94 9.48 -18.31
C THR A 160 -5.79 10.19 -17.26
N VAL A 161 -5.27 11.26 -16.65
CA VAL A 161 -6.02 12.07 -15.67
C VAL A 161 -6.90 13.06 -16.41
N LYS A 162 -8.22 12.81 -16.38
CA LYS A 162 -9.23 13.69 -16.98
C LYS A 162 -9.42 14.98 -16.17
N ASP A 163 -9.48 14.84 -14.85
CA ASP A 163 -9.62 15.96 -13.93
C ASP A 163 -8.45 16.94 -14.04
N LYS A 164 -8.75 18.22 -14.26
CA LYS A 164 -7.72 19.25 -14.47
C LYS A 164 -6.95 19.53 -13.19
N VAL A 165 -7.61 19.62 -12.05
CA VAL A 165 -7.00 20.00 -10.77
C VAL A 165 -6.06 18.89 -10.30
N LEU A 166 -6.55 17.64 -10.29
CA LEU A 166 -5.75 16.47 -9.92
C LEU A 166 -4.54 16.29 -10.83
N ARG A 167 -4.70 16.53 -12.14
CA ARG A 167 -3.60 16.50 -13.10
C ARG A 167 -2.52 17.53 -12.78
N GLU A 168 -2.91 18.77 -12.47
CA GLU A 168 -1.94 19.81 -12.10
C GLU A 168 -1.27 19.52 -10.74
N ARG A 169 -2.00 18.91 -9.78
CA ARG A 169 -1.39 18.43 -8.52
C ARG A 169 -0.32 17.37 -8.78
N TYR A 170 -0.61 16.35 -9.58
CA TYR A 170 0.38 15.33 -9.92
C TYR A 170 1.59 15.91 -10.66
N ARG A 171 1.38 16.89 -11.54
CA ARG A 171 2.47 17.61 -12.22
C ARG A 171 3.35 18.40 -11.27
N GLY A 172 2.76 19.06 -10.28
CA GLY A 172 3.50 19.76 -9.24
C GLY A 172 4.32 18.82 -8.36
N MET A 173 3.85 17.58 -8.17
CA MET A 173 4.51 16.60 -7.31
C MET A 173 5.55 15.76 -8.05
N TYR A 174 5.27 15.27 -9.26
CA TYR A 174 6.10 14.27 -9.94
C TYR A 174 6.70 14.80 -11.23
N ARG A 175 8.03 14.70 -11.37
CA ARG A 175 8.72 15.15 -12.60
C ARG A 175 8.34 14.29 -13.80
N SER A 176 8.01 13.03 -13.57
CA SER A 176 7.60 12.09 -14.62
C SER A 176 6.18 12.34 -15.15
N ALA A 177 5.36 13.17 -14.49
CA ALA A 177 4.05 13.61 -14.99
C ALA A 177 4.16 14.70 -16.10
N ALA A 178 5.12 14.56 -17.02
CA ALA A 178 5.38 15.53 -18.09
C ALA A 178 4.56 15.25 -19.36
N GLY A 179 4.20 16.31 -20.10
CA GLY A 179 3.50 16.21 -21.38
C GLY A 179 2.15 15.48 -21.28
N LYS A 180 1.87 14.60 -22.25
CA LYS A 180 0.77 13.62 -22.19
C LYS A 180 1.31 12.35 -21.52
N TYR A 181 0.75 11.99 -20.37
CA TYR A 181 1.19 10.84 -19.59
C TYR A 181 0.02 9.96 -19.16
N SER A 182 0.32 8.68 -18.92
CA SER A 182 -0.52 7.75 -18.17
C SER A 182 -0.17 7.85 -16.69
N VAL A 183 -1.13 7.67 -15.79
CA VAL A 183 -0.91 7.70 -14.33
C VAL A 183 0.10 6.63 -13.87
N ALA A 184 0.29 5.56 -14.65
CA ALA A 184 1.35 4.59 -14.43
C ALA A 184 2.77 5.20 -14.39
N VAL A 185 2.99 6.33 -15.06
CA VAL A 185 4.30 7.02 -15.12
C VAL A 185 4.66 7.66 -13.76
N PRO A 186 3.86 8.57 -13.17
CA PRO A 186 4.11 9.05 -11.81
C PRO A 186 4.06 7.95 -10.76
N PHE A 187 3.27 6.89 -10.95
CA PHE A 187 3.34 5.72 -10.07
C PHE A 187 4.69 5.03 -10.11
N THR A 188 5.29 4.88 -11.28
CA THR A 188 6.64 4.29 -11.41
C THR A 188 7.64 5.08 -10.58
N GLU A 189 7.64 6.42 -10.69
CA GLU A 189 8.47 7.29 -9.85
C GLU A 189 8.15 7.12 -8.36
N ARG A 190 6.86 7.07 -8.00
CA ARG A 190 6.41 6.88 -6.62
C ARG A 190 6.86 5.56 -6.02
N PHE A 191 6.90 4.47 -6.80
CA PHE A 191 7.37 3.17 -6.32
C PHE A 191 8.83 3.24 -5.87
N PHE A 192 9.68 3.98 -6.59
CA PHE A 192 11.07 4.21 -6.18
C PHE A 192 11.19 5.08 -4.93
N HIS A 193 10.29 6.05 -4.71
CA HIS A 193 10.28 6.84 -3.48
C HIS A 193 9.86 6.03 -2.24
N LEU A 194 9.03 5.01 -2.43
CA LEU A 194 8.53 4.12 -1.37
C LEU A 194 9.50 2.97 -1.03
N ALA A 195 10.54 2.74 -1.86
CA ALA A 195 11.57 1.73 -1.67
C ALA A 195 12.83 2.27 -0.95
#